data_AF-A0A183TPT1-F1
#
_entry.id   AF-A0A183TPT1-F1
#
_cell.length_a   1.000
_cell.length_b   1.000
_cell.length_c   1.000
_cell.angle_alpha   90.00
_cell.angle_beta   90.00
_cell.angle_gamma   90.00
#
_symmetry.space_group_name_H-M   'P 1'
#
loop_
_entity.id
_entity.type
_entity.pdbx_description
1 polymer ?
#
loop_
_entity_poly.entity_id
_entity_poly.type
_entity_poly.pdbx_seq_one_letter_code
_entity_poly.pdbx_strand_id
1 'polypeptide(L)'
;MARVQLTNGGAFVVIVAFITFIMFWFSQNVSELTPTSTVLSMRSLLSASVRAAEVSALAIQRVHAMKQLNVRTKPDLVGSKVEVVTEADILSHSCILFELAKYYPELVIRSEEHEEPSREMKKLIRSLLTTAIAMPLDRLPERDMFVQLSDVTMWVDPLDATEELKGSFFRFVHSLSDSFLSLQFTVGITLV
;
A
#
# COMPACT_ATOMS: atom_id res chain seq x y z
N MET A 1 -56.70 31.83 21.34
CA MET A 1 -55.37 31.84 20.71
C MET A 1 -54.42 32.61 21.62
N ALA A 2 -53.47 31.94 22.27
CA ALA A 2 -52.51 32.60 23.16
C ALA A 2 -51.43 33.30 22.32
N ARG A 3 -51.28 34.62 22.50
CA ARG A 3 -50.20 35.41 21.90
C ARG A 3 -49.06 35.50 22.90
N VAL A 4 -47.93 34.86 22.60
CA VAL A 4 -46.70 35.01 23.38
C VAL A 4 -45.99 36.26 22.89
N GLN A 5 -45.81 37.25 23.77
CA GLN A 5 -45.02 38.45 23.48
C GLN A 5 -43.62 38.26 24.08
N LEU A 6 -42.60 38.34 23.23
CA LEU A 6 -41.22 38.18 23.65
C LEU A 6 -40.70 39.51 24.20
N THR A 7 -40.22 39.50 25.45
CA THR A 7 -39.52 40.65 26.02
C THR A 7 -38.12 40.78 25.40
N ASN A 8 -37.53 41.97 25.44
CA ASN A 8 -36.18 42.21 24.88
C ASN A 8 -35.12 41.27 25.48
N GLY A 9 -35.24 40.92 26.77
CA GLY A 9 -34.40 39.92 27.42
C GLY A 9 -34.65 38.49 26.93
N GLY A 10 -35.93 38.11 26.71
CA GLY A 10 -36.28 36.80 26.15
C GLY A 10 -35.76 36.62 24.72
N ALA A 11 -35.80 37.68 23.91
CA ALA A 11 -35.24 37.67 22.56
C ALA A 11 -33.73 37.41 22.56
N PHE A 12 -32.98 38.02 23.49
CA PHE A 12 -31.55 37.81 23.63
C PHE A 12 -31.21 36.34 23.94
N VAL A 13 -31.93 35.72 24.88
CA VAL A 13 -31.71 34.32 25.26
C VAL A 13 -31.96 33.37 24.08
N VAL A 14 -33.02 33.61 23.30
CA VAL A 14 -33.35 32.79 22.13
C VAL A 14 -32.27 32.91 21.05
N ILE A 15 -31.74 34.11 20.82
CA ILE A 15 -30.66 34.34 19.85
C ILE A 15 -29.39 33.59 20.28
N VAL A 16 -28.98 33.71 21.55
CA VAL A 16 -27.80 33.00 22.07
C VAL A 16 -27.99 31.49 21.96
N ALA A 17 -29.16 30.96 22.33
CA ALA A 17 -29.47 29.54 22.20
C ALA A 17 -29.38 29.08 20.74
N PHE A 18 -29.92 29.86 19.80
CA PHE A 18 -29.86 29.56 18.37
C PHE A 18 -28.42 29.57 17.82
N ILE A 19 -27.59 30.54 18.24
CA ILE A 19 -26.17 30.59 17.86
C ILE A 19 -25.43 29.36 18.43
N THR A 20 -25.66 29.00 19.70
CA THR A 20 -25.02 27.81 20.28
C THR A 20 -25.46 26.52 19.60
N PHE A 21 -26.73 26.43 19.20
CA PHE A 21 -27.25 25.30 18.43
C PHE A 21 -26.63 25.21 17.04
N ILE A 22 -26.47 26.35 16.35
CA ILE A 22 -25.76 26.43 15.07
C ILE A 22 -24.31 25.99 15.25
N MET A 23 -23.59 26.50 16.25
CA MET A 23 -22.21 26.11 16.52
C MET A 23 -22.09 24.60 16.81
N PHE A 24 -23.01 24.03 17.59
CA PHE A 24 -23.06 22.59 17.86
C PHE A 24 -23.33 21.77 16.59
N TRP A 25 -24.27 22.22 15.75
CA TRP A 25 -24.60 21.57 14.49
C TRP A 25 -23.43 21.61 13.51
N PHE A 26 -22.75 22.76 13.39
CA PHE A 26 -21.55 22.86 12.58
C PHE A 26 -20.40 22.04 13.17
N SER A 27 -20.24 21.99 14.49
CA SER A 27 -19.22 21.16 15.15
C SER A 27 -19.38 19.66 14.88
N GLN A 28 -20.61 19.17 14.68
CA GLN A 28 -20.85 17.78 14.28
C GLN A 28 -20.55 17.52 12.80
N ASN A 29 -20.55 18.56 11.96
CA ASN A 29 -20.27 18.49 10.53
C ASN A 29 -18.83 18.89 10.16
N VAL A 30 -18.02 19.37 11.11
CA VAL A 30 -16.58 19.51 10.95
C VAL A 30 -15.93 18.17 11.30
N SER A 31 -16.11 17.20 10.42
CA SER A 31 -15.21 16.06 10.31
C SER A 31 -14.16 16.40 9.25
N GLU A 32 -12.89 16.16 9.59
CA GLU A 32 -11.73 16.10 8.67
C GLU A 32 -11.08 17.43 8.24
N LEU A 33 -10.59 18.20 9.21
CA LEU A 33 -9.35 18.97 9.06
C LEU A 33 -8.38 18.66 10.21
N THR A 34 -8.35 17.41 10.64
CA THR A 34 -7.28 16.90 11.49
C THR A 34 -6.19 16.36 10.56
N PRO A 35 -4.96 16.92 10.55
CA PRO A 35 -3.82 16.11 10.16
C PRO A 35 -3.72 15.03 11.24
N THR A 36 -4.34 13.88 10.98
CA THR A 36 -4.17 12.71 11.83
C THR A 36 -2.71 12.32 11.67
N SER A 37 -1.89 12.69 12.64
CA SER A 37 -0.60 12.06 12.86
C SER A 37 -0.88 10.61 13.25
N THR A 38 -1.31 9.80 12.28
CA THR A 38 -1.60 8.38 12.47
C THR A 38 -0.30 7.72 12.85
N VAL A 39 -0.25 7.16 14.05
CA VAL A 39 0.96 6.48 14.55
C VAL A 39 0.97 5.05 13.97
N LEU A 40 2.09 4.68 13.35
CA LEU A 40 2.31 3.42 12.67
C LEU A 40 3.24 2.52 13.50
N SER A 41 2.85 1.26 13.69
CA SER A 41 3.72 0.21 14.23
C SER A 41 4.67 -0.28 13.14
N MET A 42 5.98 -0.17 13.37
CA MET A 42 7.00 -0.66 12.46
C MET A 42 7.00 -2.19 12.37
N ARG A 43 6.69 -2.90 13.48
CA ARG A 43 6.55 -4.36 13.46
C ARG A 43 5.37 -4.78 12.58
N SER A 44 4.24 -4.07 12.66
CA SER A 44 3.06 -4.31 11.83
C SER A 44 3.31 -3.95 10.37
N LEU A 45 4.03 -2.85 10.09
CA LEU A 45 4.43 -2.47 8.74
C LEU A 45 5.31 -3.55 8.11
N LEU A 46 6.35 -4.00 8.84
CA LEU A 46 7.26 -5.06 8.38
C LEU A 46 6.51 -6.37 8.13
N SER A 47 5.59 -6.74 9.02
CA SER A 47 4.74 -7.93 8.82
C SER A 47 3.91 -7.84 7.54
N ALA A 48 3.32 -6.68 7.27
CA ALA A 48 2.55 -6.44 6.04
C ALA A 48 3.46 -6.45 4.80
N SER A 49 4.68 -5.89 4.88
CA SER A 49 5.66 -5.92 3.80
C SER A 49 6.12 -7.34 3.46
N VAL A 50 6.38 -8.18 4.46
CA VAL A 50 6.74 -9.59 4.24
C VAL A 50 5.60 -10.33 3.53
N ARG A 51 4.37 -10.15 4.00
CA ARG A 51 3.19 -10.74 3.36
C ARG A 51 3.02 -10.25 1.93
N ALA A 52 3.21 -8.95 1.68
CA ALA A 52 3.16 -8.37 0.34
C ALA A 52 4.20 -8.99 -0.60
N ALA A 53 5.43 -9.21 -0.11
CA ALA A 53 6.48 -9.90 -0.86
C ALA A 53 6.13 -11.37 -1.16
N GLU A 54 5.52 -12.08 -0.21
CA GLU A 54 5.08 -13.47 -0.41
C GLU A 54 3.96 -13.58 -1.45
N VAL A 55 2.95 -12.71 -1.38
CA VAL A 55 1.87 -12.63 -2.39
C VAL A 55 2.45 -12.33 -3.77
N SER A 56 3.41 -11.40 -3.84
CA SER A 56 4.10 -11.03 -5.07
C SER A 56 4.88 -12.20 -5.68
N ALA A 57 5.63 -12.93 -4.85
CA ALA A 57 6.35 -14.11 -5.29
C ALA A 57 5.41 -15.21 -5.83
N LEU A 58 4.26 -15.42 -5.18
CA LEU A 58 3.22 -16.33 -5.68
C LEU A 58 2.67 -15.88 -7.04
N ALA A 59 2.50 -14.56 -7.24
CA ALA A 59 2.05 -14.02 -8.52
C ALA A 59 3.03 -14.38 -9.65
N ILE A 60 4.32 -14.20 -9.40
CA ILE A 60 5.37 -14.49 -10.40
C ILE A 60 5.45 -15.98 -10.68
N GLN A 61 5.40 -16.83 -9.65
CA GLN A 61 5.34 -18.29 -9.82
C GLN A 61 4.14 -18.70 -10.69
N ARG A 62 2.98 -18.04 -10.52
CA ARG A 62 1.77 -18.33 -11.28
C ARG A 62 1.93 -17.94 -12.75
N VAL A 63 2.47 -16.76 -13.04
CA VAL A 63 2.76 -16.30 -14.41
C VAL A 63 3.73 -17.24 -15.10
N HIS A 64 4.79 -17.65 -14.39
CA HIS A 64 5.77 -18.61 -14.88
C HIS A 64 5.13 -19.97 -15.18
N ALA A 65 4.30 -20.50 -14.28
CA ALA A 65 3.58 -21.77 -14.47
C ALA A 65 2.61 -21.72 -15.67
N MET A 66 1.99 -20.57 -15.92
CA MET A 66 1.10 -20.36 -17.06
C MET A 66 1.86 -20.16 -18.39
N LYS A 67 3.20 -20.04 -18.37
CA LYS A 67 4.05 -19.66 -19.51
C LYS A 67 3.59 -18.37 -20.20
N GLN A 68 2.91 -17.49 -19.47
CA GLN A 68 2.37 -16.22 -19.96
C GLN A 68 3.35 -15.08 -19.66
N LEU A 69 4.61 -15.23 -20.07
CA LEU A 69 5.58 -14.13 -20.01
C LEU A 69 5.44 -13.30 -21.28
N ASN A 70 4.39 -12.49 -21.34
CA ASN A 70 4.27 -11.51 -22.40
C ASN A 70 5.28 -10.40 -22.11
N VAL A 71 6.28 -10.29 -22.96
CA VAL A 71 7.38 -9.35 -22.81
C VAL A 71 7.00 -8.07 -23.55
N ARG A 72 6.92 -6.96 -22.82
CA ARG A 72 6.72 -5.62 -23.38
C ARG A 72 7.97 -4.79 -23.18
N THR A 73 8.15 -3.78 -23.99
CA THR A 73 9.33 -2.91 -23.96
C THR A 73 8.87 -1.53 -23.53
N LYS A 74 9.50 -0.95 -22.50
CA LYS A 74 9.24 0.45 -22.09
C LYS A 74 9.56 1.36 -23.28
N PRO A 75 8.78 2.43 -23.53
CA PRO A 75 9.06 3.35 -24.63
C PRO A 75 10.43 3.99 -24.44
N ASP A 76 11.27 3.94 -25.48
CA ASP A 76 12.63 4.44 -25.47
C ASP A 76 12.68 5.93 -25.08
N LEU A 77 13.24 6.22 -23.91
CA LEU A 77 13.79 7.55 -23.61
C LEU A 77 15.15 7.63 -24.32
N VAL A 78 15.33 8.66 -25.16
CA VAL A 78 16.56 8.88 -25.94
C VAL A 78 17.77 8.89 -25.00
N GLY A 79 18.57 7.82 -25.02
CA GLY A 79 19.79 7.66 -24.20
C GLY A 79 19.70 6.60 -23.09
N SER A 80 18.52 5.99 -22.85
CA SER A 80 18.34 4.93 -21.87
C SER A 80 18.42 3.54 -22.51
N LYS A 81 18.92 2.53 -21.77
CA LYS A 81 18.87 1.13 -22.23
C LYS A 81 17.41 0.73 -22.44
N VAL A 82 17.16 -0.04 -23.48
CA VAL A 82 15.85 -0.66 -23.77
C VAL A 82 15.46 -1.52 -22.59
N GLU A 83 14.58 -1.00 -21.75
CA GLU A 83 14.16 -1.67 -20.53
C GLU A 83 12.91 -2.50 -20.83
N VAL A 84 12.95 -3.75 -20.38
CA VAL A 84 11.92 -4.73 -20.66
C VAL A 84 11.04 -4.85 -19.44
N VAL A 85 9.74 -4.67 -19.62
CA VAL A 85 8.73 -4.92 -18.59
C VAL A 85 7.98 -6.18 -18.95
N THR A 86 7.92 -7.11 -18.01
CA THR A 86 7.17 -8.34 -18.12
C THR A 86 5.83 -8.20 -17.42
N GLU A 87 4.84 -9.01 -17.83
CA GLU A 87 3.58 -9.12 -17.10
C GLU A 87 3.79 -9.52 -15.62
N ALA A 88 4.92 -10.16 -15.29
CA ALA A 88 5.31 -10.48 -13.93
C ALA A 88 5.67 -9.24 -13.11
N ASP A 89 6.29 -8.22 -13.70
CA ASP A 89 6.65 -6.94 -13.04
C ASP A 89 5.39 -6.15 -12.67
N ILE A 90 4.46 -6.04 -13.61
CA ILE A 90 3.17 -5.35 -13.39
C ILE A 90 2.35 -6.08 -12.32
N LEU A 91 2.32 -7.42 -12.35
CA LEU A 91 1.58 -8.23 -11.39
C LEU A 91 2.20 -8.16 -9.99
N SER A 92 3.51 -8.29 -9.87
CA SER A 92 4.24 -8.22 -8.60
C SER A 92 4.09 -6.85 -7.96
N HIS A 93 4.33 -5.79 -8.72
CA HIS A 93 4.07 -4.40 -8.33
C HIS A 93 2.65 -4.22 -7.77
N SER A 94 1.65 -4.62 -8.55
CA SER A 94 0.24 -4.45 -8.20
C SER A 94 -0.14 -5.25 -6.95
N CYS A 95 0.37 -6.47 -6.81
CA CYS A 95 0.16 -7.29 -5.61
C CYS A 95 0.71 -6.60 -4.36
N ILE A 96 1.92 -6.04 -4.43
CA ILE A 96 2.54 -5.34 -3.30
C ILE A 96 1.71 -4.11 -2.91
N LEU A 97 1.36 -3.27 -3.89
CA LEU A 97 0.58 -2.06 -3.64
C LEU A 97 -0.79 -2.38 -3.04
N PHE A 98 -1.53 -3.32 -3.62
CA PHE A 98 -2.87 -3.65 -3.12
C PHE A 98 -2.84 -4.34 -1.75
N GLU A 99 -1.84 -5.18 -1.48
CA GLU A 99 -1.70 -5.81 -0.18
C GLU A 99 -1.37 -4.77 0.90
N LEU A 100 -0.47 -3.83 0.63
CA LEU A 100 -0.12 -2.76 1.58
C LEU A 100 -1.27 -1.77 1.79
N ALA A 101 -1.94 -1.35 0.71
CA ALA A 101 -3.06 -0.40 0.76
C ALA A 101 -4.25 -0.92 1.58
N LYS A 102 -4.40 -2.25 1.72
CA LYS A 102 -5.41 -2.87 2.59
C LYS A 102 -5.20 -2.52 4.07
N TYR A 103 -3.96 -2.36 4.50
CA TYR A 103 -3.60 -2.09 5.89
C TYR A 103 -3.27 -0.60 6.11
N TYR A 104 -2.64 0.04 5.13
CA TYR A 104 -2.16 1.42 5.22
C TYR A 104 -2.53 2.21 3.96
N PRO A 105 -3.81 2.58 3.79
CA PRO A 105 -4.27 3.30 2.59
C PRO A 105 -3.64 4.70 2.44
N GLU A 106 -3.19 5.29 3.54
CA GLU A 106 -2.55 6.61 3.59
C GLU A 106 -1.02 6.56 3.47
N LEU A 107 -0.42 5.36 3.41
CA LEU A 107 1.03 5.21 3.31
C LEU A 107 1.52 5.70 1.96
N VAL A 108 2.53 6.58 1.97
CA VAL A 108 3.19 7.04 0.75
C VAL A 108 4.12 5.94 0.24
N ILE A 109 3.73 5.32 -0.88
CA ILE A 109 4.53 4.30 -1.56
C ILE A 109 5.07 4.89 -2.88
N ARG A 110 6.38 4.79 -3.08
CA ARG A 110 7.08 5.12 -4.32
C ARG A 110 7.51 3.82 -4.99
N SER A 111 7.11 3.62 -6.23
CA SER A 111 7.45 2.44 -7.00
C SER A 111 8.01 2.83 -8.36
N GLU A 112 8.90 2.00 -8.88
CA GLU A 112 9.43 2.13 -10.25
C GLU A 112 8.35 1.88 -11.32
N GLU A 113 7.51 0.87 -11.10
CA GLU A 113 6.44 0.53 -12.01
C GLU A 113 5.21 1.44 -11.86
N HIS A 114 4.64 1.85 -12.99
CA HIS A 114 3.49 2.77 -13.07
C HIS A 114 2.36 2.24 -13.97
N GLU A 115 2.52 1.04 -14.55
CA GLU A 115 1.51 0.45 -15.42
C GLU A 115 0.35 -0.17 -14.64
N GLU A 116 -0.87 0.08 -15.11
CA GLU A 116 -2.08 -0.50 -14.52
C GLU A 116 -2.27 -1.97 -14.96
N PRO A 117 -2.59 -2.88 -14.02
CA PRO A 117 -2.81 -4.28 -14.37
C PRO A 117 -4.07 -4.44 -15.24
N SER A 118 -3.99 -5.35 -16.22
CA SER A 118 -5.12 -5.69 -17.07
C SER A 118 -6.31 -6.29 -16.28
N ARG A 119 -7.49 -6.39 -16.90
CA ARG A 119 -8.68 -6.95 -16.24
C ARG A 119 -8.47 -8.39 -15.75
N GLU A 120 -7.77 -9.22 -16.52
CA GLU A 120 -7.48 -10.61 -16.14
C GLU A 120 -6.44 -10.66 -15.00
N MET A 121 -5.42 -9.79 -15.05
CA MET A 121 -4.48 -9.62 -13.94
C MET A 121 -5.19 -9.20 -12.65
N LYS A 122 -6.12 -8.24 -12.72
CA LYS A 122 -6.93 -7.80 -11.55
C LYS A 122 -7.78 -8.93 -10.94
N LYS A 123 -8.17 -9.96 -11.72
CA LYS A 123 -8.82 -11.16 -11.16
C LYS A 123 -7.81 -12.07 -10.47
N LEU A 124 -6.67 -12.31 -11.10
CA LEU A 124 -5.58 -13.10 -10.52
C LEU A 124 -5.10 -12.51 -9.20
N ILE A 125 -4.83 -11.20 -9.17
CA ILE A 125 -4.38 -10.48 -7.97
C ILE A 125 -5.40 -10.66 -6.84
N ARG A 126 -6.70 -10.44 -7.10
CA ARG A 126 -7.75 -10.66 -6.09
C ARG A 126 -7.73 -12.08 -5.52
N SER A 127 -7.53 -13.10 -6.36
CA SER A 127 -7.40 -14.48 -5.88
C SER A 127 -6.15 -14.67 -5.01
N LEU A 128 -5.04 -14.02 -5.36
CA LEU A 128 -3.78 -14.14 -4.61
C LEU A 128 -3.86 -13.44 -3.26
N LEU A 129 -4.44 -12.22 -3.18
CA LEU A 129 -4.63 -11.47 -1.94
C LEU A 129 -5.51 -12.20 -0.91
N THR A 130 -6.41 -13.09 -1.37
CA THR A 130 -7.24 -13.95 -0.52
C THR A 130 -6.55 -15.23 -0.06
N THR A 131 -5.35 -15.53 -0.57
CA THR A 131 -4.60 -16.73 -0.19
C THR A 131 -4.15 -16.61 1.26
N ALA A 132 -4.38 -17.65 2.05
CA ALA A 132 -3.88 -17.72 3.41
C ALA A 132 -2.37 -17.96 3.36
N ILE A 133 -1.60 -16.95 3.76
CA ILE A 133 -0.14 -17.04 3.89
C ILE A 133 0.19 -16.89 5.38
N ALA A 134 0.94 -17.85 5.91
CA ALA A 134 1.38 -17.84 7.29
C ALA A 134 2.46 -16.77 7.45
N MET A 135 2.19 -15.73 8.23
CA MET A 135 3.20 -14.70 8.48
C MET A 135 4.27 -15.21 9.44
N PRO A 136 5.57 -15.06 9.12
CA PRO A 136 6.67 -15.49 9.97
C PRO A 136 6.89 -14.47 11.12
N LEU A 137 5.89 -14.34 12.00
CA LEU A 137 5.88 -13.41 13.15
C LEU A 137 7.04 -13.64 14.12
N ASP A 138 7.55 -14.88 14.17
CA ASP A 138 8.65 -15.30 15.05
C ASP A 138 10.01 -14.71 14.62
N ARG A 139 10.11 -14.25 13.37
CA ARG A 139 11.33 -13.63 12.81
C ARG A 139 11.32 -12.10 12.92
N LEU A 140 10.23 -11.51 13.41
CA LEU A 140 10.11 -10.06 13.57
C LEU A 140 10.69 -9.61 14.93
N PRO A 141 11.29 -8.40 15.02
CA PRO A 141 11.83 -7.87 16.27
C PRO A 141 10.80 -7.85 17.41
N GLU A 142 11.12 -8.43 18.56
CA GLU A 142 10.19 -8.51 19.70
C GLU A 142 9.68 -7.14 20.18
N ARG A 143 10.56 -6.13 20.10
CA ARG A 143 10.21 -4.75 20.46
C ARG A 143 9.63 -4.04 19.25
N ASP A 144 8.46 -3.44 19.45
CA ASP A 144 7.83 -2.59 18.46
C ASP A 144 8.33 -1.14 18.57
N MET A 145 8.34 -0.46 17.44
CA MET A 145 8.65 0.95 17.33
C MET A 145 7.46 1.65 16.68
N PHE A 146 7.06 2.77 17.27
CA PHE A 146 5.96 3.58 16.78
C PHE A 146 6.51 4.86 16.16
N VAL A 147 6.11 5.14 14.92
CA VAL A 147 6.52 6.31 14.15
C VAL A 147 5.29 7.01 13.58
N GLN A 148 5.37 8.30 13.25
CA GLN A 148 4.25 8.96 12.57
C GLN A 148 4.21 8.50 11.12
N LEU A 149 3.02 8.21 10.60
CA LEU A 149 2.83 7.80 9.22
C LEU A 149 3.34 8.85 8.22
N SER A 150 3.23 10.14 8.57
CA SER A 150 3.76 11.27 7.78
C SER A 150 5.26 11.18 7.54
N ASP A 151 5.98 10.54 8.47
CA ASP A 151 7.44 10.47 8.45
C ASP A 151 7.90 9.23 7.69
N VAL A 152 6.98 8.35 7.27
CA VAL A 152 7.31 7.07 6.62
C VAL A 152 7.05 7.16 5.13
N THR A 153 8.12 6.99 4.34
CA THR A 153 8.01 6.72 2.90
C THR A 153 8.53 5.32 2.60
N MET A 154 7.71 4.53 1.90
CA MET A 154 8.09 3.20 1.43
C MET A 154 8.51 3.25 -0.03
N TRP A 155 9.67 2.65 -0.33
CA TRP A 155 10.17 2.44 -1.68
C TRP A 155 10.00 0.97 -2.05
N VAL A 156 9.39 0.71 -3.19
CA VAL A 156 9.12 -0.64 -3.71
C VAL A 156 9.81 -0.80 -5.05
N ASP A 157 10.71 -1.77 -5.10
CA ASP A 157 11.24 -2.33 -6.35
C ASP A 157 10.68 -3.76 -6.52
N PRO A 158 9.77 -3.96 -7.49
CA PRO A 158 9.08 -5.23 -7.68
C PRO A 158 9.95 -6.32 -8.34
N LEU A 159 11.03 -5.99 -9.06
CA LEU A 159 11.83 -7.03 -9.73
C LEU A 159 13.21 -6.50 -10.19
N ASP A 160 14.22 -6.54 -9.32
CA ASP A 160 15.58 -6.07 -9.63
C ASP A 160 16.39 -7.04 -10.54
N ALA A 161 15.74 -8.02 -11.19
CA ALA A 161 16.42 -9.09 -11.92
C ALA A 161 15.71 -9.52 -13.22
N THR A 162 15.13 -8.57 -13.96
CA THR A 162 14.36 -8.85 -15.19
C THR A 162 15.19 -9.53 -16.29
N GLU A 163 16.51 -9.30 -16.29
CA GLU A 163 17.45 -9.96 -17.20
C GLU A 163 17.78 -11.41 -16.77
N GLU A 164 17.86 -11.70 -15.47
CA GLU A 164 18.08 -13.07 -14.97
C GLU A 164 16.83 -13.95 -15.16
N LEU A 165 15.63 -13.36 -15.18
CA LEU A 165 14.40 -14.11 -15.51
C LEU A 165 14.41 -14.66 -16.96
N LYS A 166 15.22 -14.08 -17.85
CA LYS A 166 15.40 -14.52 -19.26
C LYS A 166 16.49 -15.59 -19.41
N GLY A 167 17.48 -15.59 -18.53
CA GLY A 167 18.61 -16.53 -18.56
C GLY A 167 18.37 -17.71 -17.62
N SER A 168 18.60 -18.94 -18.09
CA SER A 168 18.50 -20.17 -17.29
C SER A 168 19.61 -20.32 -16.22
N PHE A 169 20.02 -19.23 -15.56
CA PHE A 169 21.15 -19.19 -14.64
C PHE A 169 20.69 -18.85 -13.21
N PHE A 170 20.10 -19.82 -12.54
CA PHE A 170 19.81 -19.74 -11.10
C PHE A 170 21.10 -19.93 -10.30
N ARG A 171 21.72 -18.84 -9.82
CA ARG A 171 22.86 -18.95 -8.89
C ARG A 171 22.86 -17.90 -7.77
N PHE A 172 22.17 -18.28 -6.69
CA PHE A 172 22.54 -18.18 -5.27
C PHE A 172 23.08 -16.85 -4.70
N VAL A 173 22.29 -16.24 -3.78
CA VAL A 173 22.69 -16.02 -2.37
C VAL A 173 21.45 -16.24 -1.48
N HIS A 174 21.65 -16.90 -0.34
CA HIS A 174 20.64 -17.57 0.49
C HIS A 174 20.53 -16.91 1.87
N SER A 175 19.30 -16.69 2.36
CA SER A 175 18.81 -16.83 3.76
C SER A 175 17.39 -16.23 3.78
N LEU A 176 16.27 -16.97 3.87
CA LEU A 176 15.94 -18.04 4.81
C LEU A 176 15.01 -19.10 4.19
N SER A 177 15.37 -20.36 4.41
CA SER A 177 14.57 -21.60 4.25
C SER A 177 14.00 -21.92 2.86
N ASP A 178 14.79 -22.70 2.13
CA ASP A 178 14.46 -23.70 1.11
C ASP A 178 13.62 -23.30 -0.11
N SER A 179 14.32 -23.26 -1.25
CA SER A 179 13.81 -23.35 -2.63
C SER A 179 12.85 -22.23 -3.05
N PHE A 180 13.25 -20.98 -2.83
CA PHE A 180 12.59 -19.81 -3.41
C PHE A 180 13.41 -19.24 -4.56
N LEU A 181 12.74 -19.06 -5.71
CA LEU A 181 13.18 -18.23 -6.83
C LEU A 181 13.72 -16.91 -6.27
N SER A 182 14.96 -16.53 -6.61
CA SER A 182 15.62 -15.31 -6.12
C SER A 182 15.03 -14.06 -6.78
N LEU A 183 13.81 -13.73 -6.41
CA LEU A 183 13.22 -12.43 -6.69
C LEU A 183 13.65 -11.51 -5.57
N GLN A 184 14.65 -10.67 -5.84
CA GLN A 184 15.04 -9.60 -4.94
C GLN A 184 13.96 -8.53 -5.02
N PHE A 185 13.21 -8.40 -3.92
CA PHE A 185 12.31 -7.29 -3.67
C PHE A 185 13.00 -6.38 -2.66
N THR A 186 13.20 -5.12 -3.02
CA THR A 186 13.76 -4.14 -2.10
C THR A 186 12.63 -3.27 -1.56
N VAL A 187 12.33 -3.44 -0.26
CA VAL A 187 11.46 -2.53 0.47
C VAL A 187 12.34 -1.65 1.35
N GLY A 188 12.52 -0.41 0.92
CA GLY A 188 13.23 0.62 1.69
C GLY A 188 12.23 1.43 2.51
N ILE A 189 12.46 1.54 3.82
CA ILE A 189 11.70 2.46 4.67
C ILE A 189 12.62 3.62 5.04
N THR A 190 12.23 4.83 4.62
CA THR A 190 12.92 6.06 5.03
C THR A 190 12.05 6.80 6.04
N LEU A 191 12.69 7.22 7.14
CA LEU A 191 12.12 8.18 8.07
C LEU A 191 12.55 9.58 7.63
N VAL A 192 11.60 10.46 7.34
CA VAL A 192 11.83 11.84 6.86
C VAL A 192 11.77 12.82 8.03
#